data_AF-A0A1H3LI09-F1
#
_entry.id   AF-A0A1H3LI09-F1
#
_cell.length_a   1.000
_cell.length_b   1.000
_cell.length_c   1.000
_cell.angle_alpha   90.00
_cell.angle_beta   90.00
_cell.angle_gamma   90.00
#
_symmetry.space_group_name_H-M   'P 1'
#
loop_
_entity.id
_entity.type
_entity.pdbx_description
1 polymer ?
#
loop_
_entity_poly.entity_id
_entity_poly.type
_entity_poly.pdbx_seq_one_letter_code
_entity_poly.pdbx_strand_id
1 'polypeptide(L)'
;MAGIVVPAVLLLLAVVLARVFADTVLDTGRVEDDVAAQFEEVEGVAVDLSCDDEMQVEQGAEYECTGTTAYGEEVSLRILITDETTAAYTWEEV
;
A
#
# COMPACT_ATOMS: atom_id res chain seq x y z
N MET A 1 40.88 -16.15 -13.89
CA MET A 1 40.30 -15.20 -12.92
C MET A 1 38.84 -14.85 -13.22
N ALA A 2 38.04 -15.77 -13.76
CA ALA A 2 36.64 -15.48 -14.17
C ALA A 2 35.57 -16.01 -13.19
N GLY A 3 35.96 -16.76 -12.15
CA GLY A 3 35.01 -17.43 -11.25
C GLY A 3 34.41 -16.57 -10.15
N ILE A 4 35.03 -15.42 -9.81
CA ILE A 4 34.59 -14.55 -8.69
C ILE A 4 33.72 -13.38 -9.18
N VAL A 5 33.87 -12.97 -10.45
CA VAL A 5 33.16 -11.80 -10.98
C VAL A 5 31.65 -12.05 -11.04
N VAL A 6 31.23 -13.24 -11.48
CA VAL A 6 29.80 -13.59 -11.59
C VAL A 6 29.09 -13.61 -10.23
N PRO A 7 29.54 -14.34 -9.19
CA PRO A 7 28.85 -14.34 -7.91
C PRO A 7 28.88 -12.97 -7.22
N ALA A 8 29.97 -12.19 -7.36
CA ALA A 8 30.03 -10.84 -6.80
C ALA A 8 29.02 -9.88 -7.46
N VAL A 9 28.86 -9.95 -8.78
CA VAL A 9 27.89 -9.12 -9.51
C VAL A 9 26.45 -9.51 -9.15
N LEU A 10 26.14 -10.81 -9.04
CA LEU A 10 24.82 -11.27 -8.64
C LEU A 10 24.46 -10.84 -7.21
N LEU A 11 25.41 -10.93 -6.27
CA LEU A 11 25.21 -10.45 -4.91
C LEU A 11 24.98 -8.94 -4.85
N LEU A 12 25.77 -8.16 -5.60
CA LEU A 12 25.57 -6.70 -5.68
C LEU A 12 24.19 -6.35 -6.26
N LEU A 13 23.76 -7.07 -7.31
CA LEU A 13 22.44 -6.86 -7.91
C LEU A 13 21.31 -7.18 -6.91
N ALA A 14 21.42 -8.29 -6.18
CA ALA A 14 20.44 -8.68 -5.16
C ALA A 14 20.34 -7.64 -4.03
N VAL A 15 21.46 -7.09 -3.57
CA VAL A 15 21.49 -6.04 -2.54
C VAL A 15 20.85 -4.74 -3.04
N VAL A 16 21.13 -4.35 -4.29
CA VAL A 16 20.52 -3.15 -4.88
C VAL A 16 19.01 -3.33 -5.03
N LEU A 17 18.55 -4.49 -5.52
CA LEU A 17 17.13 -4.79 -5.63
C LEU A 17 16.43 -4.79 -4.27
N ALA A 18 17.01 -5.46 -3.26
CA ALA A 18 16.47 -5.47 -1.90
C ALA A 18 16.31 -4.06 -1.31
N ARG A 19 17.25 -3.15 -1.60
CA ARG A 19 17.15 -1.74 -1.18
C ARG A 19 16.04 -0.99 -1.91
N VAL A 20 15.93 -1.17 -3.24
CA VAL A 20 14.92 -0.48 -4.04
C VAL A 20 13.50 -0.87 -3.64
N PHE A 21 13.27 -2.15 -3.32
CA PHE A 21 11.95 -2.60 -2.86
C PHE A 21 11.63 -2.14 -1.43
N ALA A 22 12.63 -2.08 -0.54
CA ALA A 22 12.43 -1.58 0.83
C ALA A 22 12.01 -0.09 0.91
N ASP A 23 12.27 0.70 -0.13
CA ASP A 23 11.87 2.11 -0.22
C ASP A 23 10.58 2.33 -1.04
N THR A 24 9.85 1.26 -1.40
CA THR A 24 8.61 1.40 -2.20
C THR A 24 7.42 1.75 -1.30
N VAL A 25 6.77 2.87 -1.58
CA VAL A 25 5.58 3.36 -0.90
C VAL A 25 4.41 3.47 -1.87
N LEU A 26 3.19 3.22 -1.40
CA LEU A 26 1.99 3.54 -2.16
C LEU A 26 1.82 5.05 -2.27
N ASP A 27 1.18 5.48 -3.35
CA ASP A 27 0.67 6.84 -3.46
C ASP A 27 -0.63 6.92 -2.65
N THR A 28 -0.52 7.45 -1.43
CA THR A 28 -1.63 7.49 -0.47
C THR A 28 -2.88 8.16 -1.03
N GLY A 29 -2.75 9.27 -1.77
CA GLY A 29 -3.90 9.95 -2.37
C GLY A 29 -4.61 9.11 -3.43
N ARG A 30 -3.85 8.29 -4.17
CA ARG A 30 -4.41 7.30 -5.10
C ARG A 30 -5.15 6.18 -4.39
N VAL A 31 -4.68 5.73 -3.23
CA VAL A 31 -5.37 4.73 -2.40
C VAL A 31 -6.65 5.32 -1.84
N GLU A 32 -6.62 6.55 -1.33
CA GLU A 32 -7.79 7.28 -0.83
C GLU A 32 -8.89 7.38 -1.90
N ASP A 33 -8.54 7.86 -3.09
CA ASP A 33 -9.47 7.99 -4.23
C ASP A 33 -10.06 6.63 -4.65
N ASP A 34 -9.23 5.59 -4.72
CA ASP A 34 -9.65 4.25 -5.16
C ASP A 34 -10.56 3.57 -4.13
N VAL A 35 -10.18 3.61 -2.85
CA VAL A 35 -10.99 3.02 -1.76
C VAL A 35 -12.29 3.80 -1.59
N ALA A 36 -12.28 5.13 -1.68
CA ALA A 36 -13.50 5.94 -1.61
C ALA A 36 -14.48 5.60 -2.75
N ALA A 37 -13.98 5.42 -3.97
CA ALA A 37 -14.80 5.01 -5.11
C ALA A 37 -15.38 3.59 -4.94
N GLN A 38 -14.57 2.66 -4.45
CA GLN A 38 -15.02 1.29 -4.16
C GLN A 38 -16.05 1.24 -3.03
N PHE A 39 -15.83 2.02 -1.97
CA PHE A 39 -16.78 2.15 -0.86
C PHE A 39 -18.14 2.67 -1.36
N GLU A 40 -18.16 3.71 -2.21
CA GLU A 40 -19.41 4.21 -2.80
C GLU A 40 -20.11 3.16 -3.68
N GLU A 41 -19.36 2.34 -4.42
CA GLU A 41 -19.92 1.25 -5.23
C GLU A 41 -20.60 0.19 -4.35
N VAL A 42 -20.01 -0.13 -3.19
CA VAL A 42 -20.49 -1.17 -2.27
C VAL A 42 -21.64 -0.65 -1.37
N GLU A 43 -21.44 0.49 -0.72
CA GLU A 43 -22.36 1.04 0.29
C GLU A 43 -23.39 2.02 -0.29
N GLY A 44 -23.16 2.52 -1.51
CA GLY A 44 -24.04 3.50 -2.17
C GLY A 44 -23.96 4.91 -1.59
N VAL A 45 -22.92 5.21 -0.80
CA VAL A 45 -22.68 6.50 -0.15
C VAL A 45 -21.22 6.89 -0.31
N ALA A 46 -20.96 8.11 -0.76
CA ALA A 46 -19.60 8.62 -0.88
C ALA A 46 -18.96 8.86 0.49
N VAL A 47 -17.65 8.65 0.57
CA VAL A 47 -16.80 8.89 1.74
C VAL A 47 -15.62 9.77 1.34
N ASP A 48 -15.28 10.75 2.17
CA ASP A 48 -14.02 11.49 2.10
C ASP A 48 -13.02 10.78 3.01
N LEU A 49 -11.97 10.18 2.46
CA LEU A 49 -11.02 9.32 3.16
C LEU A 49 -9.67 10.01 3.34
N SER A 50 -9.05 9.85 4.51
CA SER A 50 -7.72 10.35 4.86
C SER A 50 -6.90 9.24 5.50
N CYS A 51 -5.74 8.96 4.93
CA CYS A 51 -4.75 8.01 5.44
C CYS A 51 -3.48 8.79 5.83
N ASP A 52 -3.24 8.97 7.13
CA ASP A 52 -2.13 9.84 7.59
C ASP A 52 -0.75 9.17 7.51
N ASP A 53 -0.72 7.84 7.41
CA ASP A 53 0.51 7.05 7.42
C ASP A 53 1.15 6.95 6.03
N GLU A 54 2.48 6.94 6.00
CA GLU A 54 3.23 6.56 4.80
C GLU A 54 3.10 5.05 4.59
N MET A 55 2.46 4.68 3.48
CA MET A 55 2.05 3.30 3.21
C MET A 55 3.18 2.52 2.53
N GLN A 56 4.15 2.05 3.31
CA GLN A 56 5.20 1.15 2.82
C GLN A 56 4.62 -0.15 2.25
N VAL A 57 5.14 -0.55 1.10
CA VAL A 57 4.75 -1.79 0.43
C VAL A 57 5.52 -2.95 1.06
N GLU A 58 5.08 -3.36 2.25
CA GLU A 58 5.58 -4.54 2.97
C GLU A 58 4.45 -5.56 3.13
N GLN A 59 4.72 -6.83 2.79
CA GLN A 59 3.74 -7.89 2.89
C GLN A 59 3.15 -7.98 4.32
N GLY A 60 1.83 -7.81 4.42
CA GLY A 60 1.11 -7.89 5.69
C GLY A 60 1.15 -6.61 6.51
N ALA A 61 1.73 -5.52 6.00
CA ALA A 61 1.61 -4.21 6.63
C ALA A 61 0.16 -3.74 6.62
N GLU A 62 -0.24 -3.10 7.71
CA GLU A 62 -1.59 -2.59 7.94
C GLU A 62 -1.53 -1.07 8.19
N TYR A 63 -2.46 -0.35 7.58
CA TYR A 63 -2.60 1.10 7.70
C TYR A 63 -4.04 1.45 8.03
N GLU A 64 -4.25 2.40 8.93
CA GLU A 64 -5.59 2.87 9.28
C GLU A 64 -5.89 4.19 8.56
N CYS A 65 -7.06 4.26 7.97
CA CYS A 65 -7.58 5.44 7.31
C CYS A 65 -8.89 5.83 7.99
N THR A 66 -9.12 7.14 8.10
CA THR A 66 -10.35 7.70 8.66
C THR A 66 -11.15 8.33 7.55
N GLY A 67 -12.45 8.08 7.55
CA GLY A 67 -13.37 8.57 6.54
C GLY A 67 -14.55 9.33 7.14
N THR A 68 -15.10 10.29 6.40
CA THR A 68 -16.37 10.92 6.71
C THR A 68 -17.34 10.73 5.55
N THR A 69 -18.48 10.10 5.80
CA THR A 69 -19.50 9.89 4.76
C THR A 69 -20.19 11.20 4.36
N ALA A 70 -20.89 11.21 3.23
CA ALA A 70 -21.70 12.36 2.79
C ALA A 70 -22.80 12.78 3.79
N TYR A 71 -23.11 11.93 4.78
CA TYR A 71 -24.05 12.22 5.86
C TYR A 71 -23.37 12.71 7.16
N GLY A 72 -22.03 12.80 7.17
CA GLY A 72 -21.24 13.23 8.32
C GLY A 72 -20.98 12.12 9.35
N GLU A 73 -21.12 10.85 8.97
CA GLU A 73 -20.76 9.71 9.82
C GLU A 73 -19.27 9.41 9.68
N GLU A 74 -18.58 9.16 10.80
CA GLU A 74 -17.17 8.75 10.83
C GLU A 74 -17.06 7.24 10.60
N VAL A 75 -16.14 6.84 9.73
CA VAL A 75 -15.80 5.44 9.44
C VAL A 75 -14.29 5.22 9.56
N SER A 76 -13.88 4.03 10.00
CA SER A 76 -12.48 3.63 10.05
C SER A 76 -12.26 2.47 9.10
N LEU A 77 -11.28 2.61 8.20
CA LEU A 77 -10.91 1.58 7.23
C LEU A 77 -9.48 1.11 7.52
N ARG A 78 -9.25 -0.20 7.47
CA ARG A 78 -7.91 -0.78 7.47
C ARG A 78 -7.52 -1.18 6.06
N ILE A 79 -6.34 -0.74 5.62
CA ILE A 79 -5.68 -1.21 4.40
C ILE A 79 -4.65 -2.27 4.78
N LEU A 80 -4.67 -3.42 4.11
CA LEU A 80 -3.72 -4.52 4.27
C LEU A 80 -2.96 -4.76 2.97
N ILE A 81 -1.63 -4.66 3.01
CA ILE A 81 -0.78 -5.02 1.87
C ILE A 81 -0.77 -6.53 1.71
N THR A 82 -1.26 -7.01 0.56
CA THR A 82 -1.42 -8.44 0.25
C THR A 82 -0.33 -9.00 -0.65
N ASP A 83 0.38 -8.16 -1.40
CA ASP A 83 1.51 -8.59 -2.24
C ASP A 83 2.50 -7.42 -2.42
N GLU A 84 3.73 -7.58 -1.92
CA GLU A 84 4.77 -6.55 -1.97
C GLU A 84 5.39 -6.35 -3.37
N THR A 85 5.28 -7.36 -4.25
CA THR A 85 5.89 -7.31 -5.59
C THR A 85 5.03 -6.51 -6.57
N THR A 86 3.72 -6.60 -6.42
CA THR A 86 2.71 -5.91 -7.25
C THR A 86 2.11 -4.69 -6.56
N ALA A 87 2.45 -4.48 -5.29
CA ALA A 87 1.86 -3.45 -4.43
C ALA A 87 0.33 -3.58 -4.29
N ALA A 88 -0.18 -4.83 -4.31
CA ALA A 88 -1.61 -5.08 -4.16
C ALA A 88 -2.03 -5.01 -2.69
N TYR A 89 -3.22 -4.48 -2.45
CA TYR A 89 -3.81 -4.34 -1.11
C TYR A 89 -5.30 -4.67 -1.11
N THR A 90 -5.84 -4.88 0.09
CA THR A 90 -7.28 -5.00 0.38
C THR A 90 -7.67 -4.00 1.46
N TRP A 91 -8.97 -3.71 1.57
CA TRP A 91 -9.51 -2.86 2.63
C TRP A 91 -10.70 -3.51 3.34
N GLU A 92 -10.91 -3.16 4.60
CA GLU A 92 -12.06 -3.55 5.42
C GLU A 92 -12.42 -2.44 6.42
N GLU A 93 -13.69 -2.37 6.83
CA GLU A 93 -14.13 -1.52 7.96
C GLU A 93 -13.73 -2.16 9.30
N VAL A 94 -13.34 -1.34 10.28
CA VAL A 94 -12.82 -1.80 11.60
C VAL A 94 -13.46 -1.14 12.81
#